data_AF-A0A511RGK7-F1
#
_entry.id   AF-A0A511RGK7-F1
#
_cell.length_a   1.000
_cell.length_b   1.000
_cell.length_c   1.000
_cell.angle_alpha   90.00
_cell.angle_beta   90.00
_cell.angle_gamma   90.00
#
_symmetry.space_group_name_H-M   'P 1'
#
loop_
_entity.id
_entity.type
_entity.pdbx_description
1 polymer ?
#
loop_
_entity_poly.entity_id
_entity_poly.type
_entity_poly.pdbx_seq_one_letter_code
_entity_poly.pdbx_strand_id
1 'polypeptide(L)'
;MQSLQVEGARVWLLDSVTQGGPEQTGAVVVTGSHGGLSAARYAAAYRPALVVFNDAGVGKNAAGVAGLAWLERARVAAVAVSAASARIGEAADTWASGVISHVNAPAAALGFRVGERLQRAVERYLAG
;
A
#
# COMPACT_ATOMS: atom_id res chain seq x y z
N MET A 1 0.88 -15.31 0.05
CA MET A 1 1.56 -14.47 -0.96
C MET A 1 1.12 -14.92 -2.34
N GLN A 2 0.63 -13.99 -3.15
CA GLN A 2 0.24 -14.20 -4.54
C GLN A 2 0.71 -13.01 -5.38
N SER A 3 0.59 -13.09 -6.70
CA SER A 3 0.86 -11.95 -7.58
C SER A 3 -0.11 -11.89 -8.75
N LEU A 4 -0.32 -10.68 -9.26
CA LEU A 4 -1.15 -10.38 -10.42
C LEU A 4 -0.28 -9.74 -11.51
N GLN A 5 -0.68 -9.92 -12.77
CA GLN A 5 -0.13 -9.15 -13.90
C GLN A 5 -1.07 -7.96 -14.18
N VAL A 6 -0.52 -6.75 -14.12
CA VAL A 6 -1.26 -5.50 -14.33
C VAL A 6 -0.39 -4.60 -15.20
N GLU A 7 -0.90 -4.21 -16.38
CA GLU A 7 -0.16 -3.37 -17.34
C GLU A 7 1.28 -3.86 -17.61
N GLY A 8 1.49 -5.18 -17.70
CA GLY A 8 2.80 -5.78 -17.96
C GLY A 8 3.76 -5.81 -16.75
N ALA A 9 3.35 -5.27 -15.60
CA ALA A 9 4.10 -5.32 -14.35
C ALA A 9 3.46 -6.28 -13.33
N ARG A 10 4.29 -6.75 -12.39
CA ARG A 10 3.84 -7.64 -11.31
C ARG A 10 3.39 -6.83 -10.10
N VAL A 11 2.15 -7.05 -9.67
CA VAL A 11 1.61 -6.55 -8.39
C VAL A 11 1.57 -7.69 -7.38
N TRP A 12 2.19 -7.52 -6.23
CA TRP A 12 2.24 -8.53 -5.17
C TRP A 12 1.13 -8.34 -4.16
N LEU A 13 0.45 -9.42 -3.78
CA LEU A 13 -0.57 -9.45 -2.74
C LEU A 13 -0.05 -10.21 -1.52
N LEU A 14 0.12 -9.50 -0.40
CA LEU A 14 0.65 -10.01 0.85
C LEU A 14 -0.35 -9.78 2.00
N ASP A 15 -1.02 -10.82 2.48
CA ASP A 15 -1.96 -10.71 3.61
C ASP A 15 -1.28 -10.12 4.86
N SER A 16 0.01 -10.39 5.04
CA SER A 16 0.88 -9.68 6.00
C SER A 16 2.08 -9.05 5.30
N VAL A 17 2.37 -7.78 5.65
CA VAL A 17 3.59 -7.07 5.21
C VAL A 17 4.88 -7.82 5.57
N THR A 18 4.85 -8.66 6.61
CA THR A 18 5.99 -9.49 7.03
C THR A 18 6.32 -10.62 6.06
N GLN A 19 5.44 -10.91 5.09
CA GLN A 19 5.69 -11.87 4.02
C GLN A 19 6.60 -11.30 2.93
N GLY A 20 6.84 -9.98 2.93
CA GLY A 20 7.67 -9.32 1.92
C GLY A 20 9.16 -9.56 2.13
N GLY A 21 9.90 -9.56 1.03
CA GLY A 21 11.34 -9.76 0.99
C GLY A 21 11.96 -9.25 -0.30
N PRO A 22 13.21 -9.63 -0.62
CA PRO A 22 13.96 -9.11 -1.77
C PRO A 22 13.21 -9.21 -3.11
N GLU A 23 12.34 -10.20 -3.29
CA GLU A 23 11.51 -10.40 -4.49
C GLU A 23 10.55 -9.24 -4.79
N GLN A 24 10.20 -8.43 -3.80
CA GLN A 24 9.30 -7.28 -3.93
C GLN A 24 10.04 -5.95 -4.10
N THR A 25 11.37 -5.97 -4.22
CA THR A 25 12.17 -4.77 -4.46
C THR A 25 11.72 -4.07 -5.74
N GLY A 26 11.41 -2.78 -5.66
CA GLY A 26 10.95 -1.98 -6.80
C GLY A 26 9.57 -2.36 -7.35
N ALA A 27 8.82 -3.24 -6.66
CA ALA A 27 7.49 -3.66 -7.11
C ALA A 27 6.37 -2.86 -6.43
N VAL A 28 5.15 -2.98 -6.97
CA VAL A 28 3.93 -2.59 -6.27
C VAL A 28 3.52 -3.73 -5.34
N VAL A 29 3.34 -3.40 -4.06
CA VAL A 29 2.98 -4.36 -3.01
C VAL A 29 1.70 -3.92 -2.34
N VAL A 30 0.66 -4.73 -2.47
CA VAL A 30 -0.62 -4.55 -1.78
C VAL A 30 -0.65 -5.47 -0.56
N THR A 31 -0.93 -4.90 0.61
CA THR A 31 -0.93 -5.67 1.85
C THR A 31 -2.33 -5.75 2.48
N GLY A 32 -2.55 -6.80 3.28
CA GLY A 32 -3.65 -6.88 4.23
C GLY A 32 -3.35 -6.18 5.57
N SER A 33 -2.15 -5.62 5.74
CA SER A 33 -1.71 -5.01 7.00
C SER A 33 -2.21 -3.57 7.17
N HIS A 34 -2.31 -3.12 8.41
CA HIS A 34 -2.54 -1.71 8.69
C HIS A 34 -1.27 -0.86 8.44
N GLY A 35 -1.42 0.43 8.15
CA GLY A 35 -0.34 1.37 7.83
C GLY A 35 0.43 1.92 9.04
N GLY A 36 0.51 1.14 10.13
CA GLY A 36 1.17 1.57 11.37
C GLY A 36 2.70 1.59 11.26
N LEU A 37 3.36 2.18 12.26
CA LEU A 37 4.83 2.36 12.24
C LEU A 37 5.60 1.02 12.17
N SER A 38 5.14 -0.02 12.85
CA SER A 38 5.77 -1.35 12.79
C SER A 38 5.70 -1.93 11.38
N ALA A 39 4.52 -1.92 10.76
CA ALA A 39 4.29 -2.40 9.40
C ALA A 39 5.15 -1.64 8.37
N ALA A 40 5.25 -0.31 8.51
CA ALA A 40 6.09 0.52 7.66
C ALA A 40 7.59 0.13 7.71
N ARG A 41 8.11 -0.24 8.89
CA ARG A 41 9.51 -0.69 9.01
C ARG A 41 9.76 -2.01 8.28
N TYR A 42 8.83 -2.95 8.35
CA TYR A 42 8.90 -4.17 7.56
C TYR A 42 8.87 -3.86 6.07
N ALA A 43 7.95 -2.98 5.63
CA ALA A 43 7.84 -2.60 4.24
C ALA A 43 9.13 -1.95 3.68
N ALA A 44 9.73 -1.03 4.43
CA ALA A 44 10.95 -0.37 3.99
C ALA A 44 12.14 -1.31 3.82
N ALA A 45 12.18 -2.43 4.56
CA ALA A 45 13.30 -3.38 4.48
C ALA A 45 13.46 -4.00 3.07
N TYR A 46 12.37 -4.15 2.33
CA TYR A 46 12.39 -4.69 0.97
C TYR A 46 12.22 -3.64 -0.14
N ARG A 47 12.19 -2.35 0.18
CA ARG A 47 12.26 -1.23 -0.79
C ARG A 47 11.29 -1.35 -1.99
N PRO A 48 9.96 -1.38 -1.76
CA PRO A 48 8.98 -1.41 -2.85
C PRO A 48 8.94 -0.08 -3.60
N ALA A 49 8.46 -0.09 -4.84
CA ALA A 49 8.14 1.14 -5.58
C ALA A 49 6.89 1.81 -4.99
N LEU A 50 5.91 1.02 -4.58
CA LEU A 50 4.70 1.44 -3.87
C LEU A 50 4.28 0.37 -2.86
N VAL A 51 3.92 0.75 -1.65
CA VAL A 51 3.26 -0.14 -0.69
C VAL A 51 1.87 0.37 -0.31
N VAL A 52 0.90 -0.55 -0.27
CA VAL A 52 -0.49 -0.27 0.09
C VAL A 52 -0.82 -0.95 1.41
N PHE A 53 -1.41 -0.19 2.32
CA PHE A 53 -1.92 -0.66 3.60
C PHE A 53 -3.43 -0.45 3.71
N ASN A 54 -4.00 -0.94 4.80
CA ASN A 54 -5.31 -0.53 5.30
C ASN A 54 -5.14 0.59 6.36
N ASP A 55 -6.04 1.56 6.43
CA ASP A 55 -5.96 2.63 7.44
C ASP A 55 -6.38 2.19 8.84
N ALA A 56 -7.03 1.03 8.98
CA ALA A 56 -7.55 0.46 10.21
C ALA A 56 -8.40 1.46 11.03
N GLY A 57 -9.19 2.29 10.33
CA GLY A 57 -10.00 3.33 10.97
C GLY A 57 -9.16 4.46 11.58
N VAL A 58 -7.89 4.58 11.17
CA VAL A 58 -6.89 5.58 11.58
C VAL A 58 -6.43 5.45 13.03
N GLY A 59 -7.35 5.24 13.97
CA GLY A 59 -7.07 5.06 15.39
C GLY A 59 -6.55 6.32 16.08
N LYS A 60 -6.27 6.20 17.39
CA LYS A 60 -5.76 7.30 18.22
C LYS A 60 -4.44 7.82 17.64
N ASN A 61 -4.31 9.15 17.54
CA ASN A 61 -3.09 9.82 17.06
C ASN A 61 -2.62 9.30 15.68
N ALA A 62 -3.56 8.94 14.80
CA ALA A 62 -3.27 8.37 13.48
C ALA A 62 -2.45 7.06 13.50
N ALA A 63 -2.53 6.27 14.57
CA ALA A 63 -1.74 5.04 14.74
C ALA A 63 -1.84 4.04 13.57
N GLY A 64 -3.01 3.93 12.93
CA GLY A 64 -3.27 3.06 11.79
C GLY A 64 -2.60 3.50 10.48
N VAL A 65 -2.15 4.75 10.38
CA VAL A 65 -1.50 5.30 9.17
C VAL A 65 -0.17 6.02 9.46
N ALA A 66 0.29 6.05 10.71
CA ALA A 66 1.52 6.73 11.13
C ALA A 66 2.78 6.27 10.36
N GLY A 67 2.74 5.05 9.81
CA GLY A 67 3.77 4.50 8.95
C GLY A 67 3.94 5.25 7.63
N LEU A 68 2.89 5.85 7.07
CA LEU A 68 2.95 6.58 5.79
C LEU A 68 3.90 7.79 5.88
N ALA A 69 3.77 8.58 6.94
CA ALA A 69 4.66 9.74 7.19
C ALA A 69 6.10 9.30 7.51
N TRP A 70 6.28 8.12 8.09
CA TRP A 70 7.61 7.56 8.28
C TRP A 70 8.23 7.08 6.97
N LEU A 71 7.46 6.41 6.11
CA LEU A 71 7.88 5.97 4.78
C LEU A 71 8.18 7.15 3.84
N GLU A 72 7.45 8.25 3.99
CA GLU A 72 7.75 9.49 3.27
C GLU A 72 9.18 9.98 3.53
N ARG A 73 9.61 10.01 4.80
CA ARG A 73 10.99 10.35 5.17
C ARG A 73 12.01 9.33 4.64
N ALA A 74 11.59 8.07 4.49
CA ALA A 74 12.38 7.02 3.85
C ALA A 74 12.32 7.06 2.31
N ARG A 75 11.61 8.02 1.72
CA ARG A 75 11.38 8.17 0.27
C ARG A 75 10.71 6.95 -0.38
N VAL A 76 9.84 6.27 0.35
CA VAL A 76 9.02 5.15 -0.16
C VAL A 76 7.59 5.63 -0.36
N ALA A 77 7.03 5.41 -1.55
CA ALA A 77 5.64 5.72 -1.83
C ALA A 77 4.72 4.77 -1.06
N ALA A 78 3.75 5.35 -0.36
CA ALA A 78 2.81 4.59 0.44
C ALA A 78 1.41 5.21 0.38
N VAL A 79 0.42 4.34 0.29
CA VAL A 79 -0.99 4.70 0.42
C VAL A 79 -1.67 3.79 1.42
N ALA A 80 -2.78 4.25 1.99
CA ALA A 80 -3.69 3.41 2.76
C ALA A 80 -5.08 3.43 2.11
N VAL A 81 -5.77 2.31 2.12
CA VAL A 81 -7.19 2.22 1.77
C VAL A 81 -8.06 2.27 3.02
N SER A 82 -9.32 2.69 2.86
CA SER A 82 -10.27 2.73 3.96
C SER A 82 -10.62 1.34 4.47
N ALA A 83 -10.59 1.16 5.80
CA ALA A 83 -11.11 -0.04 6.47
C ALA A 83 -12.60 -0.29 6.19
N ALA A 84 -13.36 0.73 5.78
CA ALA A 84 -14.76 0.58 5.35
C ALA A 84 -14.90 0.02 3.92
N SER A 85 -13.80 -0.04 3.15
CA SER A 85 -13.79 -0.50 1.75
C SER A 85 -13.08 -1.83 1.54
N ALA A 86 -12.24 -2.26 2.48
CA ALA A 86 -11.48 -3.51 2.37
C ALA A 86 -11.19 -4.11 3.75
N ARG A 87 -11.18 -5.44 3.82
CA ARG A 87 -10.90 -6.24 5.01
C ARG A 87 -9.41 -6.23 5.36
N ILE A 88 -9.12 -6.02 6.64
CA ILE A 88 -7.77 -6.17 7.18
C ILE A 88 -7.43 -7.67 7.21
N GLY A 89 -6.20 -7.99 6.82
CA GLY A 89 -5.68 -9.36 6.73
C GLY A 89 -5.89 -10.01 5.37
N GLU A 90 -6.52 -9.33 4.40
CA GLU A 90 -6.81 -9.89 3.08
C GLU A 90 -6.36 -8.96 1.95
N ALA A 91 -5.15 -9.18 1.42
CA ALA A 91 -4.59 -8.31 0.38
C ALA A 91 -5.38 -8.35 -0.94
N ALA A 92 -6.02 -9.48 -1.24
CA ALA A 92 -6.89 -9.62 -2.41
C ALA A 92 -8.12 -8.70 -2.33
N ASP A 93 -8.70 -8.53 -1.13
CA ASP A 93 -9.82 -7.61 -0.92
C ASP A 93 -9.36 -6.15 -0.91
N THR A 94 -8.18 -5.86 -0.33
CA THR A 94 -7.52 -4.55 -0.48
C THR A 94 -7.38 -4.16 -1.95
N TRP A 95 -6.94 -5.09 -2.81
CA TRP A 95 -6.81 -4.88 -4.25
C TRP A 95 -8.16 -4.66 -4.94
N ALA A 96 -9.10 -5.57 -4.76
CA ALA A 96 -10.37 -5.59 -5.48
C ALA A 96 -11.33 -4.47 -5.03
N SER A 97 -11.35 -4.20 -3.72
CA SER A 97 -12.39 -3.41 -3.06
C SER A 97 -11.89 -2.07 -2.51
N GLY A 98 -10.58 -1.90 -2.34
CA GLY A 98 -9.98 -0.76 -1.66
C GLY A 98 -10.23 0.60 -2.33
N VAL A 99 -10.62 1.57 -1.51
CA VAL A 99 -10.67 3.00 -1.85
C VAL A 99 -9.59 3.72 -1.05
N ILE A 100 -8.71 4.45 -1.74
CA ILE A 100 -7.57 5.15 -1.12
C ILE A 100 -8.10 6.19 -0.13
N SER A 101 -7.72 6.09 1.14
CA SER A 101 -8.07 7.05 2.19
C SER A 101 -6.92 7.99 2.55
N HIS A 102 -5.67 7.54 2.41
CA HIS A 102 -4.48 8.33 2.72
C HIS A 102 -3.38 8.11 1.70
N VAL A 103 -2.63 9.17 1.40
CA VAL A 103 -1.53 9.18 0.43
C VAL A 103 -0.39 9.98 1.03
N ASN A 104 0.84 9.46 0.97
CA ASN A 104 2.03 10.23 1.37
C ASN A 104 2.61 11.02 0.19
N ALA A 105 3.51 11.98 0.44
CA ALA A 105 4.01 12.88 -0.61
C ALA A 105 4.66 12.16 -1.81
N PRO A 106 5.49 11.10 -1.64
CA PRO A 106 6.03 10.35 -2.77
C PRO A 106 4.93 9.67 -3.59
N ALA A 107 3.92 9.06 -2.96
CA ALA A 107 2.79 8.47 -3.70
C ALA A 107 1.94 9.54 -4.41
N ALA A 108 1.74 10.71 -3.80
CA ALA A 108 1.04 11.82 -4.44
C ALA A 108 1.79 12.33 -5.69
N ALA A 109 3.12 12.37 -5.65
CA ALA A 109 3.96 12.73 -6.80
C ALA A 109 3.86 11.72 -7.96
N LEU A 110 3.56 10.44 -7.66
CA LEU A 110 3.23 9.40 -8.65
C LEU A 110 1.78 9.47 -9.14
N GLY A 111 1.00 10.46 -8.67
CA GLY A 111 -0.37 10.71 -9.12
C GLY A 111 -1.44 9.93 -8.37
N PHE A 112 -1.14 9.30 -7.22
CA PHE A 112 -2.16 8.68 -6.36
C PHE A 112 -2.97 9.74 -5.62
N ARG A 113 -4.29 9.53 -5.48
CA ARG A 113 -5.19 10.48 -4.83
C ARG A 113 -6.18 9.79 -3.90
N VAL A 114 -6.55 10.48 -2.81
CA VAL A 114 -7.62 10.05 -1.90
C VAL A 114 -8.95 10.00 -2.64
N GLY A 115 -9.76 8.99 -2.35
CA GLY A 115 -11.07 8.74 -2.96
C GLY A 115 -11.02 7.88 -4.23
N GLU A 116 -9.84 7.64 -4.82
CA GLU A 116 -9.73 6.78 -6.00
C GLU A 116 -9.80 5.29 -5.64
N ARG A 117 -10.33 4.47 -6.57
CA ARG A 117 -10.24 3.01 -6.51
C ARG A 117 -8.77 2.60 -6.63
N LEU A 118 -8.29 1.79 -5.68
CA LEU A 118 -6.88 1.40 -5.63
C LEU A 118 -6.41 0.78 -6.95
N GLN A 119 -7.16 -0.22 -7.44
CA GLN A 119 -6.84 -0.91 -8.68
C GLN A 119 -6.68 0.05 -9.86
N ARG A 120 -7.61 1.01 -10.03
CA ARG A 120 -7.55 2.01 -11.12
C ARG A 120 -6.34 2.94 -10.99
N ALA A 121 -6.01 3.35 -9.76
CA ALA A 121 -4.85 4.19 -9.52
C ALA A 121 -3.53 3.45 -9.84
N VAL A 122 -3.44 2.17 -9.48
CA VAL A 122 -2.27 1.32 -9.78
C VAL A 122 -2.16 1.01 -11.27
N GLU A 123 -3.26 0.65 -11.94
CA GLU A 123 -3.30 0.46 -13.40
C GLU A 123 -2.78 1.71 -14.12
N ARG A 124 -3.29 2.90 -13.76
CA ARG A 124 -2.81 4.17 -14.33
C ARG A 124 -1.33 4.42 -14.07
N TYR A 125 -0.84 4.15 -12.86
CA TYR A 125 0.56 4.32 -12.51
C TYR A 125 1.48 3.40 -13.33
N LEU A 126 1.04 2.17 -13.61
CA LEU A 126 1.82 1.18 -14.34
C LEU A 126 1.73 1.32 -15.87
N ALA A 127 0.69 1.99 -16.38
CA ALA A 127 0.52 2.27 -17.81
C ALA A 127 1.36 3.46 -18.32
N GLY A 128 1.90 4.28 -17.42
CA GLY A 128 2.73 5.45 -17.72
C GLY A 128 4.22 5.18 -17.58
#